data_AF-A0A924KDN5-F1
#
_entry.id   AF-A0A924KDN5-F1
#
_cell.length_a   1.000
_cell.length_b   1.000
_cell.length_c   1.000
_cell.angle_alpha   90.00
_cell.angle_beta   90.00
_cell.angle_gamma   90.00
#
_symmetry.space_group_name_H-M   'P 1'
#
loop_
_entity.id
_entity.type
_entity.pdbx_description
1 polymer ?
#
loop_
_entity_poly.entity_id
_entity_poly.type
_entity_poly.pdbx_seq_one_letter_code
_entity_poly.pdbx_strand_id
1 'polypeptide(L)'
;MKKTFLTAEWRKLAMANYIVDPGILQKYVPPHTELDFYNGNCYVSLIGFMFMNTKIKGIKIPFHINFEEVNLRFYVRYKEGDEWRR
;
A
#
# COMPACT_ATOMS: atom_id res chain seq x y z
N MET A 1 -25.33 3.89 11.96
CA MET A 1 -23.99 4.51 11.81
C MET A 1 -22.96 3.42 11.57
N LYS A 2 -22.28 3.42 10.43
CA LYS A 2 -21.22 2.44 10.10
C LYS A 2 -20.07 2.65 11.10
N LYS A 3 -19.72 1.64 11.91
CA LYS A 3 -18.62 1.76 12.87
C LYS A 3 -17.29 1.72 12.10
N THR A 4 -16.49 2.79 12.21
CA THR A 4 -15.16 2.84 11.60
C THR A 4 -14.27 1.75 12.19
N PHE A 5 -13.67 0.93 11.32
CA PHE A 5 -12.83 -0.20 11.74
C PHE A 5 -11.48 0.26 12.30
N LEU A 6 -10.78 1.16 11.61
CA LEU A 6 -9.48 1.67 12.04
C LEU A 6 -9.47 3.18 11.89
N THR A 7 -9.03 3.88 12.94
CA THR A 7 -8.76 5.33 12.90
C THR A 7 -7.33 5.56 13.35
N ALA A 8 -6.55 6.28 12.55
CA ALA A 8 -5.21 6.69 12.88
C ALA A 8 -4.85 7.96 12.10
N GLU A 9 -3.83 8.67 12.56
CA GLU A 9 -3.21 9.77 11.84
C GLU A 9 -1.91 9.28 11.23
N TRP A 10 -1.64 9.65 9.98
CA TRP A 10 -0.36 9.39 9.34
C TRP A 10 0.48 10.65 9.41
N ARG A 11 1.65 10.55 10.06
CA ARG A 11 2.57 11.67 10.22
C ARG A 11 3.95 11.30 9.68
N LYS A 12 4.73 12.33 9.31
CA LYS A 12 6.13 12.19 8.87
C LYS A 12 6.28 11.20 7.70
N LEU A 13 5.48 11.40 6.66
CA LEU A 13 5.50 10.58 5.45
C LEU A 13 6.79 10.79 4.66
N ALA A 14 7.45 9.69 4.32
CA ALA A 14 8.57 9.61 3.39
C ALA A 14 8.24 8.62 2.28
N MET A 15 8.53 9.00 1.03
CA MET A 15 8.24 8.17 -0.15
C MET A 15 9.47 8.15 -1.05
N ALA A 16 9.90 6.95 -1.45
CA ALA A 16 10.91 6.74 -2.47
C ALA A 16 10.37 5.77 -3.52
N ASN A 17 10.36 6.19 -4.78
CA ASN A 17 9.86 5.40 -5.91
C ASN A 17 11.02 5.06 -6.85
N TYR A 18 11.15 3.78 -7.19
CA TYR A 18 12.24 3.27 -8.02
C TYR A 18 11.65 2.61 -9.26
N ILE A 19 12.22 2.94 -10.43
CA ILE A 19 11.96 2.20 -11.66
C ILE A 19 12.73 0.88 -11.56
N VAL A 20 12.05 -0.23 -11.81
CA VAL A 20 12.65 -1.57 -11.75
C VAL A 20 12.35 -2.37 -13.00
N ASP A 21 13.18 -3.38 -13.26
CA ASP A 21 12.89 -4.38 -14.29
C ASP A 21 11.63 -5.19 -13.87
N PRO A 22 10.57 -5.22 -14.70
CA PRO A 22 9.36 -6.00 -14.44
C PRO A 22 9.63 -7.49 -14.18
N GLY A 23 10.67 -8.05 -14.80
CA GLY A 23 11.05 -9.46 -14.65
C GLY A 23 11.38 -9.84 -13.20
N ILE A 24 11.87 -8.90 -12.39
CA ILE A 24 12.15 -9.10 -10.97
C ILE A 24 10.85 -9.36 -10.18
N LEU A 25 9.77 -8.67 -10.57
CA LEU A 25 8.49 -8.70 -9.86
C LEU A 25 7.57 -9.82 -10.31
N GLN A 26 7.79 -10.38 -11.50
CA GLN A 26 6.87 -11.34 -12.14
C GLN A 26 6.45 -12.51 -11.23
N LYS A 27 7.37 -13.03 -10.42
CA LYS A 27 7.12 -14.15 -9.49
C LYS A 27 6.28 -13.78 -8.26
N TYR A 28 6.10 -12.49 -7.99
CA TYR A 28 5.32 -11.97 -6.87
C TYR A 28 3.93 -11.48 -7.30
N VAL A 29 3.64 -11.45 -8.60
CA VAL A 29 2.35 -10.99 -9.12
C VAL A 29 1.25 -11.97 -8.70
N PRO A 30 0.21 -11.51 -7.97
CA PRO A 30 -0.91 -12.35 -7.60
C PRO A 30 -1.69 -12.89 -8.81
N PRO A 31 -2.33 -14.06 -8.70
CA PRO A 31 -3.20 -14.58 -9.75
C PRO A 31 -4.29 -13.57 -10.16
N HIS A 32 -4.65 -13.58 -11.44
CA HIS A 32 -5.67 -12.69 -12.03
C HIS A 32 -5.31 -11.20 -12.04
N THR A 33 -4.04 -10.86 -11.78
CA THR A 33 -3.52 -9.49 -11.89
C THR A 33 -2.32 -9.45 -12.84
N GLU A 34 -2.03 -8.27 -13.38
CA GLU A 34 -0.84 -7.99 -14.17
C GLU A 34 -0.11 -6.77 -13.63
N LEU A 35 1.20 -6.65 -13.88
CA LEU A 35 1.98 -5.48 -13.45
C LEU A 35 1.39 -4.21 -14.08
N ASP A 36 1.18 -3.19 -13.25
CA ASP A 36 0.75 -1.88 -13.71
C ASP A 36 1.97 -1.00 -14.05
N PHE A 37 1.81 -0.20 -15.09
CA PHE A 37 2.87 0.65 -15.62
C PHE A 37 2.40 2.10 -15.60
N TYR A 38 3.22 2.97 -15.02
CA TYR A 38 3.01 4.41 -15.04
C TYR A 38 3.99 5.05 -16.02
N ASN A 39 3.45 5.69 -17.06
CA ASN A 39 4.24 6.26 -18.17
C ASN A 39 5.25 5.26 -18.75
N GLY A 40 4.83 4.00 -18.94
CA GLY A 40 5.67 2.92 -19.47
C GLY A 40 6.69 2.34 -18.48
N ASN A 41 6.76 2.83 -17.24
CA ASN A 41 7.71 2.37 -16.23
C ASN A 41 7.02 1.54 -15.15
N CYS A 42 7.69 0.47 -14.71
CA CYS A 42 7.28 -0.34 -13.56
C CYS A 42 7.95 0.22 -12.30
N TYR A 43 7.16 0.48 -11.26
CA TYR A 43 7.65 1.11 -10.03
C TYR A 43 7.52 0.20 -8.82
N VAL A 44 8.54 0.27 -7.97
CA VAL A 44 8.49 -0.16 -6.57
C VAL A 44 8.55 1.09 -5.69
N SER A 45 7.62 1.20 -4.75
CA SER A 45 7.55 2.27 -3.76
C SER A 45 7.95 1.77 -2.39
N LEU A 46 8.90 2.45 -1.76
CA LEU A 46 9.18 2.36 -0.33
C LEU A 46 8.53 3.56 0.36
N ILE A 47 7.60 3.29 1.27
CA ILE A 47 6.84 4.33 1.97
C ILE A 47 7.00 4.13 3.47
N GLY A 48 7.61 5.11 4.12
CA GLY A 48 7.74 5.15 5.58
C GLY A 48 6.83 6.21 6.18
N PHE A 49 6.14 5.90 7.27
CA PHE A 49 5.37 6.89 8.03
C PHE A 49 5.09 6.42 9.45
N MET A 50 4.70 7.37 10.29
CA MET A 50 4.27 7.11 11.66
C MET A 50 2.76 6.99 11.71
N PHE A 51 2.27 5.85 12.19
CA PHE A 51 0.92 5.76 12.72
C PHE A 51 0.86 6.45 14.08
N MET A 52 -0.12 7.33 14.26
CA MET A 52 -0.36 8.03 15.52
C MET A 52 -1.82 7.89 15.94
N ASN A 53 -2.06 7.79 17.25
CA ASN A 53 -3.40 7.70 17.84
C ASN A 53 -4.25 6.55 17.27
N THR A 54 -3.63 5.44 16.87
CA THR A 54 -4.29 4.29 16.27
C THR A 54 -5.33 3.69 17.23
N LYS A 55 -6.54 3.48 16.70
CA LYS A 55 -7.64 2.78 17.38
C LYS A 55 -8.27 1.77 16.44
N ILE A 56 -8.52 0.57 16.95
CA ILE A 56 -9.26 -0.48 16.25
C ILE A 56 -10.65 -0.56 16.86
N LYS A 57 -11.68 -0.37 16.03
CA LYS A 57 -13.09 -0.25 16.44
C LYS A 57 -13.29 0.75 17.60
N GLY A 58 -12.48 1.81 17.62
CA GLY A 58 -12.49 2.86 18.66
C GLY A 58 -11.64 2.58 19.90
N ILE A 59 -11.02 1.42 20.03
CA ILE A 59 -10.22 1.00 21.18
C ILE A 59 -8.72 1.21 20.90
N LYS A 60 -8.00 1.84 21.84
CA LYS A 60 -6.54 1.93 21.83
C LYS A 60 -5.94 0.64 22.37
N ILE A 61 -5.15 -0.06 21.56
CA ILE A 61 -4.48 -1.30 21.99
C ILE A 61 -3.12 -0.92 22.58
N PRO A 62 -2.80 -1.34 23.81
CA PRO A 62 -1.48 -1.09 24.40
C PRO A 62 -0.35 -1.50 23.45
N PHE A 63 0.72 -0.70 23.41
CA PHE A 63 1.89 -0.87 22.53
C PHE A 63 1.64 -0.71 21.02
N HIS A 64 0.39 -0.48 20.57
CA HIS A 64 0.03 -0.36 19.14
C HIS A 64 -0.73 0.94 18.84
N ILE A 65 -0.52 1.96 19.67
CA ILE A 65 -1.17 3.28 19.52
C ILE A 65 -0.36 4.15 18.55
N ASN A 66 0.96 4.17 18.74
CA ASN A 66 1.90 4.89 17.90
C ASN A 66 3.02 3.93 17.50
N PHE A 67 3.34 3.85 16.21
CA PHE A 67 4.39 2.97 15.69
C PHE A 67 4.84 3.42 14.29
N GLU A 68 6.07 3.05 13.94
CA GLU A 68 6.62 3.17 12.59
C GLU A 68 6.03 2.10 11.66
N GLU A 69 5.69 2.47 10.43
CA GLU A 69 5.41 1.52 9.36
C GLU A 69 6.24 1.82 8.12
N VAL A 70 6.80 0.77 7.53
CA VAL A 70 7.50 0.83 6.25
C VAL A 70 6.85 -0.17 5.29
N ASN A 71 6.30 0.36 4.21
CA ASN A 71 5.67 -0.43 3.16
C ASN A 71 6.58 -0.50 1.94
N LEU A 72 6.89 -1.72 1.51
CA LEU A 72 7.46 -1.99 0.19
C LEU A 72 6.33 -2.51 -0.69
N ARG A 73 5.98 -1.76 -1.74
CA ARG A 73 4.88 -2.13 -2.63
C ARG A 73 5.24 -1.94 -4.10
N PHE A 74 4.62 -2.74 -4.95
CA PHE A 74 4.57 -2.54 -6.40
C PHE A 74 3.10 -2.53 -6.84
N TYR A 75 2.86 -2.07 -8.06
CA TYR A 75 1.50 -1.83 -8.56
C TYR A 75 1.09 -2.92 -9.53
N VAL A 76 -0.13 -3.39 -9.36
CA VAL A 76 -0.79 -4.34 -10.25
C VAL A 76 -2.12 -3.78 -10.68
N ARG A 77 -2.65 -4.29 -11.78
CA ARG A 77 -4.01 -4.02 -12.23
C ARG A 77 -4.70 -5.33 -12.59
N TYR A 78 -6.02 -5.32 -12.54
CA TYR A 78 -6.83 -6.45 -12.98
C TYR A 78 -7.95 -5.97 -13.88
N LYS A 79 -8.43 -6.85 -14.75
CA LYS A 79 -9.51 -6.56 -15.70
C LYS A 79 -10.84 -7.06 -15.15
N GLU A 80 -11.82 -6.17 -15.03
CA GLU A 80 -13.19 -6.47 -14.61
C GLU A 80 -14.15 -6.13 -15.76
N GLY A 81 -14.62 -7.14 -16.48
CA GLY A 81 -15.34 -6.93 -17.74
C GLY A 81 -14.45 -6.22 -18.76
N ASP A 82 -14.84 -5.02 -19.17
CA ASP A 82 -14.08 -4.17 -20.09
C ASP A 82 -13.27 -3.07 -19.37
N GLU A 83 -13.33 -2.99 -18.05
CA GLU A 83 -12.65 -1.96 -17.25
C GLU A 83 -11.36 -2.47 -16.60
N TRP A 84 -10.35 -1.60 -16.52
CA TRP A 84 -9.13 -1.85 -15.76
C TRP A 84 -9.20 -1.21 -14.38
N ARG A 85 -8.92 -1.99 -13.34
CA ARG A 85 -8.87 -1.54 -11.94
C ARG A 85 -7.48 -1.72 -11.35
N ARG A 86 -7.09 -0.82 -10.45
CA ARG A 86 -5.78 -0.71 -9.80
C ARG A 86 -5.94 -0.77 -8.29
#